data_AF-A0A8T3CX78-F1
#
_entry.id   AF-A0A8T3CX78-F1
#
_cell.length_a   1.000
_cell.length_b   1.000
_cell.length_c   1.000
_cell.angle_alpha   90.00
_cell.angle_beta   90.00
_cell.angle_gamma   90.00
#
_symmetry.space_group_name_H-M   'P 1'
#
loop_
_entity.id
_entity.type
_entity.pdbx_description
1 polymer ?
#
loop_
_entity_poly.entity_id
_entity_poly.type
_entity_poly.pdbx_seq_one_letter_code
_entity_poly.pdbx_strand_id
1 'polypeptide(L)'
;MSDLGFAQFYSENEFCHYNMFNHHFFNGEQAEAVFSTFLCEGDSEKVVMVTDPPFGGLVKPLAHSFSQISDAWKTLQTPERSSQEMPMIWIFPYFFESRILECFPSFSMLDYQVDYDNHPLYKHGKTGRKQSPVRLFTNLYPRSVVLPEEEGYRFCSICERFIAAGNRHCSICNACTSKDGREWRHCSLCNKCVKPSWLHCPACDRCALPDHPCGRGPAGCFACGSLEHKRRACPHSAKHRDHRQGLAGREPGANLSKQAAGRVAIKKRNSAAQRSKKRKVT
;
A
#
# COMPACT_ATOMS: atom_id res chain seq x y z
N MET A 1 2.26 -5.87 11.03
CA MET A 1 1.87 -7.13 11.68
C MET A 1 2.72 -8.19 11.01
N SER A 2 3.84 -8.56 11.62
CA SER A 2 4.66 -9.68 11.15
C SER A 2 4.01 -10.95 11.72
N ASP A 3 3.57 -11.83 10.84
CA ASP A 3 2.85 -13.03 11.25
C ASP A 3 3.84 -14.11 11.68
N LEU A 4 4.13 -14.16 12.98
CA LEU A 4 5.02 -15.14 13.60
C LEU A 4 4.52 -16.59 13.39
N GLY A 5 3.25 -16.78 13.02
CA GLY A 5 2.67 -18.09 12.73
C GLY A 5 3.35 -18.81 11.55
N PHE A 6 4.07 -18.09 10.67
CA PHE A 6 4.85 -18.72 9.60
C PHE A 6 6.16 -19.34 10.06
N ALA A 7 6.72 -18.89 11.19
CA ALA A 7 8.00 -19.40 11.70
C ALA A 7 7.97 -20.89 12.04
N GLN A 8 6.79 -21.49 12.23
CA GLN A 8 6.64 -22.92 12.49
C GLN A 8 6.66 -23.79 11.22
N PHE A 9 6.54 -23.19 10.02
CA PHE A 9 6.45 -23.90 8.75
C PHE A 9 7.70 -23.80 7.89
N TYR A 10 8.58 -22.83 8.17
CA TYR A 10 9.76 -22.52 7.37
C TYR A 10 11.03 -22.62 8.22
N SER A 11 12.13 -23.00 7.58
CA SER A 11 13.44 -22.98 8.23
C SER A 11 13.97 -21.55 8.41
N GLU A 12 15.00 -21.39 9.23
CA GLU A 12 15.66 -20.10 9.45
C GLU A 12 16.26 -19.51 8.16
N ASN A 13 16.55 -20.35 7.16
CA ASN A 13 17.06 -19.92 5.84
C ASN A 13 15.95 -19.44 4.89
N GLU A 14 14.69 -19.71 5.22
CA GLU A 14 13.53 -19.39 4.37
C GLU A 14 12.65 -18.28 4.99
N PHE A 15 12.81 -18.02 6.29
CA PHE A 15 11.98 -17.06 7.02
C PHE A 15 12.78 -16.27 8.06
N CYS A 16 12.65 -14.94 7.99
CA CYS A 16 13.09 -14.02 9.02
C CYS A 16 11.88 -13.33 9.67
N HIS A 17 11.81 -13.30 11.00
CA HIS A 17 10.85 -12.45 11.69
C HIS A 17 11.30 -10.99 11.52
N TYR A 18 10.64 -10.27 10.61
CA TYR A 18 11.05 -8.95 10.14
C TYR A 18 9.91 -7.93 10.22
N ASN A 19 10.23 -6.69 10.59
CA ASN A 19 9.31 -5.55 10.54
C ASN A 19 9.66 -4.60 9.40
N MET A 20 8.80 -4.58 8.38
CA MET A 20 8.95 -3.76 7.18
C MET A 20 8.80 -2.24 7.37
N PHE A 21 8.34 -1.76 8.53
CA PHE A 21 8.17 -0.31 8.75
C PHE A 21 9.43 0.36 9.31
N ASN A 22 10.32 -0.41 9.92
CA ASN A 22 11.51 0.09 10.59
C ASN A 22 12.76 -0.75 10.33
N HIS A 23 12.72 -1.67 9.35
CA HIS A 23 13.82 -2.55 8.97
C HIS A 23 14.42 -3.30 10.17
N HIS A 24 13.57 -3.91 11.01
CA HIS A 24 14.01 -4.58 12.23
C HIS A 24 13.87 -6.11 12.14
N PHE A 25 14.97 -6.82 12.40
CA PHE A 25 15.03 -8.28 12.53
C PHE A 25 14.88 -8.69 13.99
N PHE A 26 13.82 -9.42 14.35
CA PHE A 26 13.52 -9.77 15.75
C PHE A 26 14.47 -10.84 16.32
N ASN A 27 15.10 -11.64 15.47
CA ASN A 27 16.11 -12.63 15.85
C ASN A 27 17.54 -12.04 15.81
N GLY A 28 17.68 -10.71 15.67
CA GLY A 28 18.95 -10.01 15.73
C GLY A 28 19.94 -10.40 14.63
N GLU A 29 21.23 -10.33 14.96
CA GLU A 29 22.36 -10.48 14.03
C GLU A 29 22.33 -11.80 13.23
N GLN A 30 21.79 -12.88 13.79
CA GLN A 30 21.71 -14.17 13.08
C GLN A 30 20.78 -14.09 11.87
N ALA A 31 19.61 -13.47 12.03
CA ALA A 31 18.66 -13.30 10.91
C ALA A 31 19.16 -12.26 9.90
N GLU A 32 19.89 -11.23 10.35
CA GLU A 32 20.57 -10.28 9.47
C GLU A 32 21.68 -10.93 8.64
N ALA A 33 22.44 -11.86 9.25
CA ALA A 33 23.45 -12.63 8.55
C ALA A 33 22.83 -13.54 7.49
N VAL A 34 21.77 -14.30 7.83
CA VAL A 34 21.03 -15.13 6.86
C VAL A 34 20.50 -14.28 5.70
N PHE A 35 19.88 -13.14 6.01
CA PHE A 35 19.40 -12.21 4.99
C PHE A 35 20.52 -11.70 4.07
N SER A 36 21.66 -11.30 4.65
CA SER A 36 22.80 -10.80 3.88
C SER A 36 23.43 -11.89 3.02
N THR A 37 23.54 -13.11 3.55
CA THR A 37 24.00 -14.27 2.80
C THR A 37 23.07 -14.56 1.63
N PHE A 38 21.75 -14.57 1.82
CA PHE A 38 20.77 -14.75 0.75
C PHE A 38 20.91 -13.72 -0.38
N LEU A 39 21.16 -12.45 -0.04
CA LEU A 39 21.37 -11.40 -1.07
C LEU A 39 22.64 -11.63 -1.92
N CYS A 40 23.59 -12.41 -1.42
CA CYS A 40 24.84 -12.81 -2.08
C CYS A 40 24.82 -14.23 -2.66
N GLU A 41 23.80 -15.03 -2.38
CA GLU A 41 23.77 -16.45 -2.71
C GLU A 41 23.59 -16.66 -4.22
N GLY A 42 24.57 -17.33 -4.85
CA GLY A 42 24.63 -17.56 -6.30
C GLY A 42 25.28 -16.41 -7.07
N ASP A 43 25.36 -16.51 -8.40
CA ASP A 43 25.58 -15.33 -9.23
C ASP A 43 24.44 -14.36 -8.91
N SER A 44 24.77 -13.22 -8.33
CA SER A 44 23.86 -12.17 -7.83
C SER A 44 22.86 -11.59 -8.87
N GLU A 45 22.84 -12.18 -10.06
CA GLU A 45 22.00 -11.89 -11.22
C GLU A 45 20.53 -12.33 -11.07
N LYS A 46 20.16 -13.01 -9.97
CA LYS A 46 18.86 -13.70 -9.85
C LYS A 46 17.95 -13.23 -8.71
N VAL A 47 18.30 -12.16 -8.00
CA VAL A 47 17.48 -11.66 -6.89
C VAL A 47 16.47 -10.61 -7.39
N VAL A 48 15.20 -10.81 -7.06
CA VAL A 48 14.13 -9.82 -7.20
C VAL A 48 13.40 -9.67 -5.87
N MET A 49 13.21 -8.44 -5.41
CA MET A 49 12.42 -8.17 -4.21
C MET A 49 10.95 -8.01 -4.58
N VAL A 50 10.09 -8.91 -4.10
CA VAL A 50 8.63 -8.82 -4.26
C VAL A 50 8.00 -8.43 -2.93
N THR A 51 7.17 -7.39 -2.91
CA THR A 51 6.54 -6.90 -1.67
C THR A 51 5.04 -6.67 -1.86
N ASP A 52 4.26 -7.10 -0.87
CA ASP A 52 2.82 -6.79 -0.74
C ASP A 52 2.53 -6.27 0.69
N PRO A 53 2.96 -5.03 1.01
CA PRO A 53 2.82 -4.49 2.35
C PRO A 53 1.38 -4.07 2.65
N PRO A 54 0.98 -3.99 3.94
CA PRO A 54 -0.37 -3.59 4.31
C PRO A 54 -0.69 -2.17 3.83
N PHE A 55 -1.78 -2.02 3.06
CA PHE A 55 -2.15 -0.77 2.38
C PHE A 55 -2.43 0.42 3.32
N GLY A 56 -2.78 0.16 4.58
CA GLY A 56 -2.96 1.18 5.61
C GLY A 56 -1.65 1.79 6.13
N GLY A 57 -0.51 1.21 5.75
CA GLY A 57 0.82 1.68 6.10
C GLY A 57 1.18 3.01 5.46
N LEU A 58 2.14 3.71 6.06
CA LEU A 58 2.73 4.90 5.46
C LEU A 58 3.73 4.47 4.37
N VAL A 59 3.53 4.95 3.13
CA VAL A 59 4.39 4.67 1.97
C VAL A 59 5.86 5.00 2.24
N LYS A 60 6.14 6.10 2.94
CA LYS A 60 7.51 6.58 3.17
C LYS A 60 8.36 5.64 4.06
N PRO A 61 7.89 5.22 5.24
CA PRO A 61 8.58 4.18 6.02
C PRO A 61 8.83 2.88 5.25
N LEU A 62 7.85 2.40 4.49
CA LEU A 62 8.02 1.21 3.65
C LEU A 62 9.14 1.43 2.62
N ALA A 63 9.09 2.55 1.90
CA ALA A 63 10.11 2.91 0.93
C ALA A 63 11.51 3.02 1.57
N HIS A 64 11.61 3.59 2.77
CA HIS A 64 12.89 3.65 3.49
C HIS A 64 13.45 2.26 3.77
N SER A 65 12.63 1.34 4.30
CA SER A 65 13.06 -0.04 4.53
C SER A 65 13.42 -0.78 3.24
N PHE A 66 12.74 -0.51 2.14
CA PHE A 66 13.07 -1.05 0.82
C PHE A 66 14.39 -0.50 0.28
N SER A 67 14.67 0.79 0.49
CA SER A 67 15.97 1.38 0.16
C SER A 67 17.09 0.75 0.97
N GLN A 68 16.90 0.49 2.27
CA GLN A 68 17.90 -0.20 3.09
C GLN A 68 18.22 -1.61 2.57
N ILE A 69 17.20 -2.37 2.15
CA ILE A 69 17.38 -3.67 1.51
C ILE A 69 18.14 -3.52 0.18
N SER A 70 17.77 -2.54 -0.65
CA SER A 70 18.44 -2.26 -1.91
C SER A 70 19.90 -1.85 -1.71
N ASP A 71 20.21 -1.07 -0.68
CA ASP A 71 21.55 -0.59 -0.38
C ASP A 71 22.41 -1.75 0.12
N ALA A 72 21.87 -2.60 1.01
CA ALA A 72 22.53 -3.83 1.43
C ALA A 72 22.87 -4.71 0.20
N TRP A 73 21.89 -4.95 -0.67
CA TRP A 73 22.12 -5.71 -1.90
C TRP A 73 23.22 -5.09 -2.79
N LYS A 74 23.24 -3.76 -2.96
CA LYS A 74 24.26 -3.04 -3.74
C LYS A 74 25.66 -3.15 -3.14
N THR A 75 25.79 -2.98 -1.82
CA THR A 75 27.10 -3.05 -1.13
C THR A 75 27.77 -4.42 -1.25
N LEU A 76 26.94 -5.44 -1.46
CA LEU A 76 27.36 -6.82 -1.61
C LEU A 76 27.69 -7.19 -3.07
N GLN A 77 27.45 -6.29 -4.04
CA GLN A 77 27.79 -6.50 -5.44
C GLN A 77 29.25 -6.19 -5.78
N THR A 78 29.75 -6.77 -6.87
CA THR A 78 31.05 -6.41 -7.42
C THR A 78 31.08 -4.95 -7.91
N PRO A 79 32.24 -4.26 -7.91
CA PRO A 79 32.34 -2.86 -8.30
C PRO A 79 31.76 -2.53 -9.69
N GLU A 80 31.89 -3.46 -10.63
CA GLU A 80 31.35 -3.36 -12.00
C GLU A 80 29.81 -3.30 -12.04
N ARG A 81 29.14 -3.84 -11.01
CA ARG A 81 27.68 -3.96 -10.90
C ARG A 81 27.07 -2.94 -9.93
N SER A 82 27.90 -2.14 -9.26
CA SER A 82 27.48 -1.13 -8.27
C SER A 82 26.52 -0.07 -8.82
N SER A 83 26.46 0.10 -10.15
CA SER A 83 25.57 1.04 -10.83
C SER A 83 24.15 0.49 -11.08
N GLN A 84 23.91 -0.82 -10.91
CA GLN A 84 22.60 -1.42 -11.13
C GLN A 84 21.69 -1.18 -9.92
N GLU A 85 20.41 -0.92 -10.18
CA GLU A 85 19.38 -0.91 -9.16
C GLU A 85 18.90 -2.35 -8.89
N MET A 86 18.62 -2.67 -7.62
CA MET A 86 18.02 -3.95 -7.27
C MET A 86 16.66 -4.09 -7.99
N PRO A 87 16.39 -5.20 -8.69
CA PRO A 87 15.07 -5.45 -9.26
C PRO A 87 13.99 -5.55 -8.17
N MET A 88 12.91 -4.78 -8.32
CA MET A 88 11.82 -4.76 -7.34
C MET A 88 10.44 -4.85 -7.99
N ILE A 89 9.52 -5.54 -7.33
CA ILE A 89 8.08 -5.55 -7.62
C ILE A 89 7.35 -5.18 -6.34
N TRP A 90 6.78 -3.98 -6.30
CA TRP A 90 5.95 -3.51 -5.19
C TRP A 90 4.47 -3.57 -5.58
N ILE A 91 3.75 -4.48 -4.95
CA ILE A 91 2.31 -4.66 -5.09
C ILE A 91 1.61 -3.62 -4.22
N PHE A 92 0.91 -2.66 -4.82
CA PHE A 92 0.24 -1.60 -4.07
C PHE A 92 -0.93 -0.95 -4.85
N PRO A 93 -1.84 -0.22 -4.19
CA PRO A 93 -2.96 0.39 -4.89
C PRO A 93 -2.53 1.55 -5.81
N TYR A 94 -3.07 1.60 -7.03
CA TYR A 94 -2.66 2.57 -8.07
C TYR A 94 -2.79 4.04 -7.65
N PHE A 95 -3.66 4.36 -6.69
CA PHE A 95 -3.87 5.74 -6.23
C PHE A 95 -2.73 6.25 -5.32
N PHE A 96 -1.77 5.40 -4.97
CA PHE A 96 -0.53 5.78 -4.30
C PHE A 96 0.66 6.01 -5.25
N GLU A 97 0.48 5.81 -6.56
CA GLU A 97 1.55 5.94 -7.57
C GLU A 97 2.41 7.20 -7.39
N SER A 98 1.80 8.38 -7.24
CA SER A 98 2.58 9.61 -7.07
C SER A 98 3.52 9.57 -5.86
N ARG A 99 3.10 8.95 -4.74
CA ARG A 99 3.94 8.82 -3.55
C ARG A 99 5.00 7.75 -3.68
N ILE A 100 4.73 6.70 -4.46
CA ILE A 100 5.72 5.66 -4.77
C ILE A 100 6.80 6.25 -5.67
N LEU A 101 6.42 6.95 -6.74
CA LEU A 101 7.36 7.59 -7.68
C LEU A 101 8.16 8.74 -7.05
N GLU A 102 7.60 9.42 -6.05
CA GLU A 102 8.36 10.38 -5.21
C GLU A 102 9.52 9.69 -4.46
N CYS A 103 9.39 8.42 -4.10
CA CYS A 103 10.42 7.65 -3.40
C CYS A 103 11.31 6.84 -4.36
N PHE A 104 10.73 6.31 -5.45
CA PHE A 104 11.39 5.49 -6.45
C PHE A 104 11.04 6.01 -7.86
N PRO A 105 11.78 7.02 -8.37
CA PRO A 105 11.49 7.63 -9.67
C PRO A 105 11.68 6.69 -10.87
N SER A 106 12.50 5.66 -10.73
CA SER A 106 12.73 4.63 -11.77
C SER A 106 11.56 3.66 -11.92
N PHE A 107 10.60 3.67 -10.99
CA PHE A 107 9.48 2.75 -11.04
C PHE A 107 8.47 3.15 -12.12
N SER A 108 7.81 2.13 -12.65
CA SER A 108 6.64 2.25 -13.51
C SER A 108 5.52 1.37 -12.98
N MET A 109 4.28 1.77 -13.24
CA MET A 109 3.10 0.98 -12.86
C MET A 109 2.67 0.10 -14.04
N LEU A 110 2.60 -1.20 -13.83
CA LEU A 110 2.06 -2.15 -14.81
C LEU A 110 0.52 -2.18 -14.74
N ASP A 111 -0.11 -2.56 -15.85
CA ASP A 111 -1.58 -2.59 -15.96
C ASP A 111 -2.22 -3.82 -15.27
N TYR A 112 -1.40 -4.80 -14.86
CA TYR A 112 -1.88 -6.04 -14.25
C TYR A 112 -2.68 -5.78 -12.96
N GLN A 113 -3.89 -6.30 -12.92
CA GLN A 113 -4.82 -6.14 -11.80
C GLN A 113 -4.67 -7.31 -10.84
N VAL A 114 -4.04 -7.07 -9.69
CA VAL A 114 -3.85 -8.11 -8.67
C VAL A 114 -5.14 -8.33 -7.90
N ASP A 115 -5.73 -9.51 -8.02
CA ASP A 115 -6.92 -9.92 -7.28
C ASP A 115 -6.58 -10.70 -6.01
N TYR A 116 -7.40 -10.53 -4.97
CA TYR A 116 -7.22 -11.17 -3.66
C TYR A 116 -8.41 -12.05 -3.28
N ASP A 117 -8.16 -13.29 -2.89
CA ASP A 117 -9.20 -14.26 -2.50
C ASP A 117 -9.98 -13.91 -1.25
N ASN A 118 -9.53 -12.97 -0.42
CA ASN A 118 -10.11 -12.68 0.89
C ASN A 118 -10.30 -11.19 1.23
N HIS A 119 -9.97 -10.25 0.32
CA HIS A 119 -10.08 -8.81 0.65
C HIS A 119 -11.44 -8.19 0.28
N PRO A 120 -12.25 -7.68 1.25
CA PRO A 120 -13.60 -7.19 0.99
C PRO A 120 -13.68 -5.97 0.04
N LEU A 121 -12.60 -5.19 -0.08
CA LEU A 121 -12.51 -4.03 -0.98
C LEU A 121 -11.71 -4.28 -2.26
N TYR A 122 -10.99 -5.41 -2.38
CA TYR A 122 -10.03 -5.70 -3.46
C TYR A 122 -10.30 -7.08 -4.10
N LYS A 123 -11.59 -7.37 -4.27
CA LYS A 123 -12.12 -8.55 -4.95
C LYS A 123 -12.95 -8.17 -6.16
N HIS A 124 -12.83 -8.93 -7.24
CA HIS A 124 -13.87 -9.08 -8.24
C HIS A 124 -15.10 -9.78 -7.63
N GLY A 125 -16.30 -9.19 -7.72
CA GLY A 125 -17.53 -9.87 -7.28
C GLY A 125 -18.78 -8.99 -7.21
N LYS A 126 -19.94 -9.64 -6.99
CA LYS A 126 -21.28 -9.01 -6.95
C LYS A 126 -21.47 -7.98 -5.81
N THR A 127 -20.66 -8.05 -4.76
CA THR A 127 -20.69 -7.16 -3.58
C THR A 127 -19.43 -6.27 -3.45
N GLY A 128 -18.46 -6.41 -4.37
CA GLY A 128 -17.20 -5.67 -4.39
C GLY A 128 -17.08 -4.66 -5.54
N ARG A 129 -15.90 -4.05 -5.72
CA ARG A 129 -15.63 -3.25 -6.93
C ARG A 129 -15.57 -4.18 -8.14
N LYS A 130 -16.00 -3.67 -9.30
CA LYS A 130 -15.92 -4.42 -10.56
C LYS A 130 -14.50 -4.80 -10.96
N GLN A 131 -13.44 -4.25 -10.35
CA GLN A 131 -12.00 -4.41 -10.66
C GLN A 131 -11.16 -4.12 -9.41
N SER A 132 -10.08 -4.87 -9.18
CA SER A 132 -9.11 -4.58 -8.11
C SER A 132 -8.37 -3.27 -8.39
N PRO A 133 -8.11 -2.42 -7.39
CA PRO A 133 -7.28 -1.23 -7.51
C PRO A 133 -5.78 -1.50 -7.29
N VAL A 134 -5.37 -2.74 -7.04
CA VAL A 134 -3.98 -3.11 -6.75
C VAL A 134 -3.24 -3.39 -8.04
N ARG A 135 -2.03 -2.83 -8.18
CA ARG A 135 -1.15 -2.94 -9.35
C ARG A 135 0.26 -3.31 -8.91
N LEU A 136 1.09 -3.65 -9.90
CA LEU A 136 2.51 -3.87 -9.72
C LEU A 136 3.27 -2.58 -10.05
N PHE A 137 4.16 -2.15 -9.16
CA PHE A 137 5.12 -1.09 -9.40
C PHE A 137 6.53 -1.69 -9.48
N THR A 138 7.30 -1.37 -10.51
CA THR A 138 8.60 -2.01 -10.74
C THR A 138 9.58 -1.11 -11.47
N ASN A 139 10.87 -1.26 -11.19
CA ASN A 139 11.97 -0.70 -12.01
C ASN A 139 12.42 -1.63 -13.14
N LEU A 140 11.78 -2.80 -13.29
CA LEU A 140 11.95 -3.64 -14.47
C LEU A 140 11.37 -2.95 -15.70
N TYR A 141 11.98 -3.20 -16.86
CA TYR A 141 11.50 -2.64 -18.11
C TYR A 141 10.10 -3.20 -18.44
N PRO A 142 9.05 -2.36 -18.62
CA PRO A 142 7.68 -2.84 -18.78
C PRO A 142 7.44 -3.84 -19.91
N ARG A 143 8.28 -3.79 -20.96
CA ARG A 143 8.23 -4.73 -22.08
C ARG A 143 8.61 -6.16 -21.69
N SER A 144 9.47 -6.34 -20.69
CA SER A 144 9.94 -7.67 -20.28
C SER A 144 8.92 -8.41 -19.41
N VAL A 145 7.92 -7.71 -18.87
CA VAL A 145 6.85 -8.31 -18.06
C VAL A 145 5.65 -8.61 -18.94
N VAL A 146 5.54 -9.87 -19.38
CA VAL A 146 4.43 -10.37 -20.21
C VAL A 146 3.21 -10.62 -19.33
N LEU A 147 2.06 -10.08 -19.72
CA LEU A 147 0.78 -10.31 -19.03
C LEU A 147 -0.10 -11.31 -19.81
N PRO A 148 -0.91 -12.13 -19.11
CA PRO A 148 -1.69 -13.20 -19.72
C PRO A 148 -2.75 -12.68 -20.70
N GLU A 149 -2.70 -13.12 -21.96
CA GLU A 149 -3.67 -12.70 -22.98
C GLU A 149 -5.07 -13.27 -22.70
N GLU A 150 -5.12 -14.48 -22.13
CA GLU A 150 -6.32 -15.19 -21.70
C GLU A 150 -7.13 -14.43 -20.64
N GLU A 151 -6.50 -13.53 -19.87
CA GLU A 151 -7.16 -12.63 -18.92
C GLU A 151 -7.57 -11.28 -19.54
N GLY A 152 -7.34 -11.10 -20.85
CA GLY A 152 -7.72 -9.90 -21.58
C GLY A 152 -6.68 -8.78 -21.56
N TYR A 153 -5.39 -9.11 -21.42
CA TYR A 153 -4.29 -8.17 -21.63
C TYR A 153 -3.76 -8.26 -23.06
N ARG A 154 -3.22 -7.14 -23.57
CA ARG A 154 -2.65 -7.04 -24.92
C ARG A 154 -1.40 -6.18 -24.91
N PHE A 155 -0.48 -6.40 -25.85
CA PHE A 155 0.70 -5.57 -26.00
C PHE A 155 0.38 -4.25 -26.71
N CYS A 156 0.87 -3.12 -26.17
CA CYS A 156 0.87 -1.84 -26.85
C CYS A 156 2.26 -1.58 -27.46
N SER A 157 2.35 -1.56 -28.78
CA SER A 157 3.62 -1.31 -29.49
C SER A 157 4.16 0.10 -29.32
N ILE A 158 3.29 1.10 -29.06
CA ILE A 158 3.71 2.50 -28.89
C ILE A 158 4.31 2.74 -27.50
N CYS A 159 3.66 2.22 -26.46
CA CYS A 159 4.15 2.33 -25.08
C CYS A 159 5.13 1.20 -24.69
N GLU A 160 5.35 0.23 -25.58
CA GLU A 160 6.15 -0.98 -25.36
C GLU A 160 5.83 -1.71 -24.05
N ARG A 161 4.54 -1.87 -23.74
CA ARG A 161 4.09 -2.52 -22.50
C ARG A 161 2.77 -3.26 -22.68
N PHE A 162 2.50 -4.25 -21.83
CA PHE A 162 1.21 -4.90 -21.78
C PHE A 162 0.19 -4.03 -21.04
N ILE A 163 -1.03 -3.99 -21.58
CA ILE A 163 -2.13 -3.15 -21.12
C ILE A 163 -3.44 -3.95 -21.08
N ALA A 164 -4.36 -3.55 -20.21
CA ALA A 164 -5.70 -4.14 -20.21
C ALA A 164 -6.42 -3.85 -21.54
N ALA A 165 -7.26 -4.76 -22.02
CA ALA A 165 -7.98 -4.59 -23.30
C ALA A 165 -8.76 -3.27 -23.39
N GLY A 166 -9.40 -2.84 -22.29
CA GLY A 166 -10.14 -1.58 -22.21
C GLY A 166 -9.28 -0.33 -22.05
N ASN A 167 -7.98 -0.44 -21.73
CA ASN A 167 -7.07 0.70 -21.72
C ASN A 167 -6.71 1.04 -23.18
N ARG A 168 -7.16 2.20 -23.66
CA ARG A 168 -6.83 2.67 -25.02
C ARG A 168 -5.67 3.66 -24.95
N HIS A 169 -4.75 3.53 -25.91
CA HIS A 169 -3.66 4.49 -26.08
C HIS A 169 -4.25 5.84 -26.46
N CYS A 170 -3.90 6.89 -25.72
CA CYS A 170 -4.25 8.24 -26.07
C CYS A 170 -3.16 8.80 -26.99
N SER A 171 -3.50 9.11 -28.24
CA SER A 171 -2.55 9.72 -29.20
C SER A 171 -2.12 11.13 -28.78
N ILE A 172 -2.96 11.88 -28.06
CA ILE A 172 -2.66 13.25 -27.62
C ILE A 172 -1.68 13.25 -26.44
N CYS A 173 -1.89 12.38 -25.45
CA CYS A 173 -0.97 12.24 -24.31
C CYS A 173 0.23 11.34 -24.64
N ASN A 174 0.20 10.66 -25.79
CA ASN A 174 1.10 9.58 -26.17
C ASN A 174 1.29 8.51 -25.08
N ALA A 175 0.19 8.12 -24.42
CA ALA A 175 0.24 7.18 -23.31
C ALA A 175 -1.06 6.37 -23.15
N CYS A 176 -0.91 5.13 -22.69
CA CYS A 176 -2.02 4.33 -22.14
C CYS A 176 -2.24 4.73 -20.68
N THR A 177 -3.22 5.59 -20.43
CA THR A 177 -3.36 6.31 -19.15
C THR A 177 -4.39 5.73 -18.19
N SER A 178 -5.23 4.79 -18.65
CA SER A 178 -6.24 4.20 -17.79
C SER A 178 -5.59 3.37 -16.69
N LYS A 179 -5.93 3.69 -15.44
CA LYS A 179 -5.42 2.96 -14.26
C LYS A 179 -6.38 1.88 -13.78
N ASP A 180 -7.64 1.94 -14.21
CA ASP A 180 -8.69 0.98 -13.85
C ASP A 180 -9.11 0.10 -15.02
N GLY A 181 -8.32 0.05 -16.10
CA GLY A 181 -8.59 -0.85 -17.24
C GLY A 181 -9.82 -0.49 -18.07
N ARG A 182 -10.54 0.59 -17.74
CA ARG A 182 -11.64 1.13 -18.55
C ARG A 182 -11.11 2.12 -19.58
N GLU A 183 -11.86 2.39 -20.63
CA GLU A 183 -11.49 3.44 -21.58
C GLU A 183 -11.56 4.81 -20.89
N TRP A 184 -10.45 5.55 -20.85
CA TRP A 184 -10.43 6.93 -20.35
C TRP A 184 -10.52 7.89 -21.52
N ARG A 185 -11.11 9.06 -21.27
CA ARG A 185 -11.25 10.11 -22.29
C ARG A 185 -10.24 11.23 -22.08
N HIS A 186 -9.68 11.74 -23.17
CA HIS A 186 -8.81 12.91 -23.09
C HIS A 186 -9.64 14.19 -22.89
N CYS A 187 -9.26 15.03 -21.93
CA CYS A 187 -9.80 16.38 -21.79
C CYS A 187 -8.77 17.37 -22.34
N SER A 188 -9.10 18.03 -23.44
CA SER A 188 -8.24 19.03 -24.10
C SER A 188 -7.98 20.25 -23.22
N LEU A 189 -8.98 20.72 -22.46
CA LEU A 189 -8.83 21.86 -21.56
C LEU A 189 -7.83 21.58 -20.42
N CYS A 190 -7.81 20.34 -19.90
CA CYS A 190 -6.86 19.95 -18.86
C CYS A 190 -5.58 19.29 -19.39
N ASN A 191 -5.48 19.09 -20.71
CA ASN A 191 -4.41 18.31 -21.38
C ASN A 191 -4.10 16.97 -20.69
N LYS A 192 -5.13 16.26 -20.24
CA LYS A 192 -4.97 14.96 -19.56
C LYS A 192 -6.13 14.02 -19.79
N CYS A 193 -5.84 12.73 -19.76
CA CYS A 193 -6.86 11.70 -19.74
C CYS A 193 -7.51 11.59 -18.36
N VAL A 194 -8.82 11.42 -18.36
CA VAL A 194 -9.65 11.31 -17.16
C VAL A 194 -10.65 10.17 -17.30
N LYS A 195 -11.15 9.70 -16.16
CA LYS A 195 -12.21 8.69 -16.12
C LYS A 195 -13.43 9.16 -16.92
N PRO A 196 -14.17 8.24 -17.57
CA PRO A 196 -15.38 8.60 -18.34
C PRO A 196 -16.41 9.39 -17.55
N SER A 197 -16.56 9.07 -16.25
CA SER A 197 -17.50 9.74 -15.36
C SER A 197 -17.06 11.14 -14.94
N TRP A 198 -15.88 11.61 -15.34
CA TRP A 198 -15.38 12.94 -14.99
C TRP A 198 -15.66 13.94 -16.13
N LEU A 199 -16.21 15.09 -15.75
CA LEU A 199 -16.48 16.22 -16.64
C LEU A 199 -15.57 17.39 -16.27
N HIS A 200 -15.13 18.15 -17.28
CA HIS A 200 -14.41 19.40 -17.03
C HIS A 200 -15.38 20.44 -16.47
N CYS A 201 -15.04 21.02 -15.32
CA CYS A 201 -15.80 22.10 -14.71
C CYS A 201 -15.17 23.45 -15.08
N PRO A 202 -15.86 24.31 -15.84
CA PRO A 202 -15.33 25.62 -16.21
C PRO A 202 -15.06 26.53 -15.00
N ALA A 203 -15.90 26.45 -13.96
CA ALA A 203 -15.76 27.28 -12.77
C ALA A 203 -14.55 26.90 -11.90
N CYS A 204 -14.13 25.64 -11.91
CA CYS A 204 -12.99 25.15 -11.14
C CYS A 204 -11.73 24.90 -11.99
N ASP A 205 -11.83 25.10 -13.31
CA ASP A 205 -10.82 24.79 -14.31
C ASP A 205 -10.16 23.41 -14.10
N ARG A 206 -10.99 22.40 -13.82
CA ARG A 206 -10.52 21.02 -13.59
C ARG A 206 -11.58 19.99 -13.92
N CYS A 207 -11.12 18.82 -14.34
CA CYS A 207 -11.98 17.64 -14.40
C CYS A 207 -12.31 17.13 -13.00
N ALA A 208 -13.59 16.86 -12.76
CA ALA A 208 -14.11 16.28 -11.52
C ALA A 208 -15.39 15.48 -11.79
N LEU A 209 -15.94 14.81 -10.78
CA LEU A 209 -17.28 14.22 -10.86
C LEU A 209 -18.34 15.32 -11.02
N PRO A 210 -19.48 15.06 -11.68
CA PRO A 210 -20.53 16.06 -11.89
C PRO A 210 -20.96 16.77 -10.59
N ASP A 211 -21.21 16.02 -9.52
CA ASP A 211 -21.72 16.54 -8.24
C ASP A 211 -20.62 17.04 -7.28
N HIS A 212 -19.46 17.44 -7.82
CA HIS A 212 -18.39 17.98 -6.99
C HIS A 212 -18.72 19.39 -6.48
N PRO A 213 -18.29 19.76 -5.26
CA PRO A 213 -18.52 21.10 -4.73
C PRO A 213 -17.65 22.13 -5.47
N CYS A 214 -18.27 22.89 -6.38
CA CYS A 214 -17.64 24.03 -7.07
C CYS A 214 -17.38 25.20 -6.10
N GLY A 215 -16.31 25.96 -6.32
CA GLY A 215 -16.02 27.20 -5.57
C GLY A 215 -15.61 27.00 -4.10
N ARG A 216 -15.68 25.77 -3.56
CA ARG A 216 -15.00 25.44 -2.30
C ARG A 216 -13.54 25.18 -2.64
N GLY A 217 -12.67 26.10 -2.26
CA GLY A 217 -11.21 25.91 -2.30
C GLY A 217 -10.80 24.60 -1.60
N PRO A 218 -9.52 24.18 -1.72
CA PRO A 218 -9.04 23.01 -0.99
C PRO A 218 -9.51 23.10 0.45
N ALA A 219 -10.12 22.03 0.97
CA ALA A 219 -10.65 22.00 2.33
C ALA A 219 -9.62 22.67 3.24
N GLY A 220 -10.04 23.78 3.86
CA GLY A 220 -9.16 24.62 4.65
C GLY A 220 -8.46 23.81 5.73
N CYS A 221 -7.52 24.44 6.41
CA CYS A 221 -6.86 23.85 7.55
C CYS A 221 -7.88 23.28 8.54
N PHE A 222 -8.00 21.96 8.59
CA PHE A 222 -8.86 21.26 9.55
C PHE A 222 -8.48 21.51 11.03
N ALA A 223 -7.32 22.11 11.30
CA ALA A 223 -6.89 22.47 12.65
C ALA A 223 -7.36 23.87 13.09
N CYS A 224 -7.56 24.83 12.18
CA CYS A 224 -7.97 26.19 12.53
C CYS A 224 -9.12 26.76 11.68
N GLY A 225 -9.67 25.98 10.74
CA GLY A 225 -10.75 26.38 9.85
C GLY A 225 -10.37 27.31 8.69
N SER A 226 -9.14 27.82 8.64
CA SER A 226 -8.70 28.76 7.59
C SER A 226 -8.68 28.12 6.20
N LEU A 227 -9.26 28.79 5.20
CA LEU A 227 -9.26 28.35 3.81
C LEU A 227 -7.96 28.69 3.05
N GLU A 228 -7.07 29.49 3.65
CA GLU A 228 -5.86 30.02 2.98
C GLU A 228 -4.67 29.06 3.01
N HIS A 229 -4.69 28.06 3.89
CA HIS A 229 -3.60 27.10 4.01
C HIS A 229 -4.10 25.69 4.34
N LYS A 230 -3.31 24.67 3.98
CA LYS A 230 -3.53 23.27 4.40
C LYS A 230 -2.94 23.06 5.80
N ARG A 231 -3.43 22.06 6.55
CA ARG A 231 -2.97 21.73 7.92
C ARG A 231 -1.46 21.74 8.13
N ARG A 232 -0.68 21.32 7.13
CA ARG A 232 0.80 21.26 7.20
C ARG A 232 1.48 22.64 7.27
N ALA A 233 0.82 23.67 6.74
CA ALA A 233 1.28 25.05 6.78
C ALA A 233 0.52 25.86 7.84
N CYS A 234 -0.10 25.19 8.82
CA CYS A 234 -0.91 25.87 9.82
C CYS A 234 -0.06 26.42 10.96
N PRO A 235 -0.10 27.75 11.23
CA PRO A 235 0.64 28.36 12.32
C PRO A 235 0.17 27.86 13.71
N HIS A 236 -1.05 27.35 13.81
CA HIS A 236 -1.57 26.78 15.06
C HIS A 236 -1.20 25.31 15.30
N SER A 237 -0.61 24.62 14.31
CA SER A 237 -0.28 23.18 14.41
C SER A 237 0.89 22.86 15.35
N ALA A 238 1.70 23.86 15.73
CA ALA A 238 2.83 23.70 16.64
C ALA A 238 2.41 23.47 18.10
N LYS A 239 1.22 23.95 18.53
CA LYS A 239 0.82 23.93 19.96
C LYS A 239 0.35 22.58 20.49
N HIS A 240 0.21 21.56 19.64
CA HIS A 240 -0.21 20.21 20.08
C HIS A 240 0.96 19.22 20.23
N ARG A 241 2.20 19.65 19.99
CA ARG A 241 3.39 18.79 20.05
C ARG A 241 3.97 18.61 21.47
N ASP A 242 3.66 19.50 22.41
CA ASP A 242 4.27 19.48 23.74
C ASP A 242 3.67 18.47 24.73
N HIS A 243 2.48 17.92 24.48
CA HIS A 243 1.84 17.05 25.47
C HIS A 243 2.31 15.57 25.45
N ARG A 244 3.29 15.21 24.61
CA ARG A 244 3.84 13.84 24.53
C ARG A 244 5.28 13.68 25.03
N GLN A 245 5.94 14.75 25.46
CA GLN A 245 7.25 14.68 26.11
C GLN A 245 7.07 14.87 27.62
N GLY A 246 6.70 13.79 28.31
CA GLY A 246 6.49 13.88 29.75
C GLY A 246 6.20 12.54 30.44
N LEU A 247 6.66 11.41 29.91
CA LEU A 247 6.65 10.11 30.61
C LEU A 247 7.87 9.30 30.20
N ALA A 248 9.07 9.81 30.51
CA ALA A 248 10.30 9.03 30.52
C ALA A 248 11.12 9.50 31.72
N GLY A 249 11.10 8.72 32.80
CA GLY A 249 11.94 8.96 33.98
C GLY A 249 11.30 8.51 35.28
N ARG A 250 11.44 7.22 35.61
CA ARG A 250 11.77 6.71 36.96
C ARG A 250 11.85 5.17 36.96
N GLU A 251 13.08 4.68 37.15
CA GLU A 251 13.47 3.30 37.48
C GLU A 251 13.29 3.03 39.01
N PRO A 252 13.42 1.77 39.48
CA PRO A 252 12.43 1.12 40.36
C PRO A 252 12.78 1.12 41.87
N GLY A 253 11.77 0.97 42.72
CA GLY A 253 11.95 0.85 44.17
C GLY A 253 10.74 0.27 44.93
N ALA A 254 10.89 -1.00 45.32
CA ALA A 254 10.44 -1.68 46.55
C ALA A 254 9.17 -1.24 47.33
N ASN A 255 8.29 -2.24 47.52
CA ASN A 255 7.62 -2.65 48.78
C ASN A 255 6.86 -1.62 49.66
N LEU A 256 5.54 -1.83 49.84
CA LEU A 256 4.90 -2.26 51.12
C LEU A 256 3.36 -2.10 51.12
N SER A 257 2.69 -3.24 51.33
CA SER A 257 1.55 -3.51 52.24
C SER A 257 0.40 -2.52 52.46
N LYS A 258 -0.84 -3.00 52.24
CA LYS A 258 -1.97 -3.17 53.22
C LYS A 258 -3.28 -3.36 52.42
N GLN A 259 -3.92 -4.54 52.49
CA GLN A 259 -5.07 -4.88 53.36
C GLN A 259 -6.21 -3.85 53.30
N ALA A 260 -7.51 -4.17 53.21
CA ALA A 260 -8.28 -5.42 53.14
C ALA A 260 -9.76 -5.04 52.92
N ALA A 261 -10.58 -6.04 52.58
CA ALA A 261 -12.06 -6.11 52.72
C ALA A 261 -12.89 -5.16 51.83
N GLY A 262 -13.97 -5.58 51.14
CA GLY A 262 -14.79 -6.78 51.17
C GLY A 262 -16.24 -6.35 50.94
N ARG A 263 -16.99 -7.02 50.04
CA ARG A 263 -18.46 -7.24 50.10
C ARG A 263 -18.99 -8.01 48.88
N VAL A 264 -19.12 -9.33 49.08
CA VAL A 264 -20.27 -10.22 48.85
C VAL A 264 -21.36 -9.85 47.82
N ALA A 265 -21.52 -10.78 46.85
CA ALA A 265 -22.72 -11.36 46.19
C ALA A 265 -23.79 -10.44 45.55
N ILE A 266 -24.36 -10.76 44.38
CA ILE A 266 -25.40 -11.81 44.23
C ILE A 266 -25.50 -12.32 42.77
N LYS A 267 -25.62 -13.65 42.64
CA LYS A 267 -26.03 -14.43 41.46
C LYS A 267 -27.45 -14.07 40.98
N LYS A 268 -27.70 -14.19 39.67
CA LYS A 268 -28.75 -15.09 39.15
C LYS A 268 -28.52 -15.45 37.68
N ARG A 269 -28.42 -16.77 37.45
CA ARG A 269 -28.59 -17.48 36.17
C ARG A 269 -30.07 -17.78 35.95
N ASN A 270 -30.47 -17.94 34.69
CA ASN A 270 -31.22 -19.06 34.08
C ASN A 270 -31.70 -18.59 32.68
N SER A 271 -31.45 -19.19 31.51
CA SER A 271 -31.45 -20.56 30.97
C SER A 271 -32.82 -21.23 30.82
N ALA A 272 -33.34 -21.28 29.58
CA ALA A 272 -34.17 -22.33 28.93
C ALA A 272 -34.63 -21.76 27.56
N ALA A 273 -34.33 -22.29 26.36
CA ALA A 273 -34.49 -23.62 25.75
C ALA A 273 -35.83 -23.81 24.99
N GLN A 274 -35.70 -24.41 23.79
CA GLN A 274 -36.70 -25.05 22.89
C GLN A 274 -37.56 -24.16 21.96
N ARG A 275 -38.09 -24.62 20.82
CA ARG A 275 -37.71 -25.53 19.71
C ARG A 275 -38.93 -25.50 18.75
N SER A 276 -38.69 -25.38 17.44
CA SER A 276 -39.52 -25.84 16.30
C SER A 276 -40.98 -25.34 16.09
N LYS A 277 -41.28 -24.93 14.85
CA LYS A 277 -42.37 -25.55 14.04
C LYS A 277 -42.18 -25.29 12.53
N LYS A 278 -42.07 -26.38 11.78
CA LYS A 278 -42.33 -26.47 10.33
C LYS A 278 -43.83 -26.22 10.08
N ARG A 279 -44.17 -25.65 8.93
CA ARG A 279 -45.41 -25.96 8.21
C ARG A 279 -45.17 -25.90 6.70
N LYS A 280 -45.58 -26.96 6.02
CA LYS A 280 -45.65 -27.16 4.56
C LYS A 280 -47.14 -27.42 4.25
N VAL A 281 -47.47 -27.49 2.95
CA VAL A 281 -48.75 -27.85 2.30
C VAL A 281 -49.61 -26.61 2.05
N THR A 282 -50.10 -26.31 0.84
CA THR A 282 -50.24 -27.05 -0.44
C THR A 282 -49.43 -26.45 -1.57
#